data_AF-A0A2V9TAD7-F1
#
_entry.id   AF-A0A2V9TAD7-F1
#
_cell.length_a   1.000
_cell.length_b   1.000
_cell.length_c   1.000
_cell.angle_alpha   90.00
_cell.angle_beta   90.00
_cell.angle_gamma   90.00
#
_symmetry.space_group_name_H-M   'P 1'
#
loop_
_entity.id
_entity.type
_entity.pdbx_description
1 polymer ?
#
loop_
_entity_poly.entity_id
_entity_poly.type
_entity_poly.pdbx_seq_one_letter_code
_entity_poly.pdbx_strand_id
1 'polypeptide(L)'
;LIASQENEDLRKKVMTILSDRMVPQDSNQVEEALRAGRAVEMITEMLPADTFYLAAEFSRRFADEAGSWDEAGRELHNLIRQHPNDANWERLSHDFGVPHPTLAQTYARQLLNLPPLPAFSGYYNRILSESWDSSNLYWARLADESGYPPVALNSLVPELTRRMVERIFASHFEDWPGILRALRETGEDFRKGKIAAVNAVDRP
;
A
#
# COMPACT_ATOMS: atom_id res chain seq x y z
N LEU A 1 -2.37 4.89 -13.67
CA LEU A 1 -2.98 6.10 -13.06
C LEU A 1 -2.71 7.37 -13.86
N ILE A 2 -1.45 7.68 -14.21
CA ILE A 2 -1.14 8.87 -15.04
C ILE A 2 -1.73 8.71 -16.45
N ALA A 3 -1.50 7.58 -17.11
CA ALA A 3 -2.04 7.33 -18.46
C ALA A 3 -3.59 7.33 -18.53
N SER A 4 -4.30 7.04 -17.43
CA SER A 4 -5.77 7.07 -17.39
C SER A 4 -6.37 8.48 -17.41
N GLN A 5 -5.55 9.53 -17.28
CA GLN A 5 -6.03 10.90 -17.39
C GLN A 5 -6.47 11.19 -18.83
N GLU A 6 -5.66 10.74 -19.79
CA GLU A 6 -5.85 11.01 -21.22
C GLU A 6 -6.63 9.88 -21.92
N ASN A 7 -6.64 8.67 -21.37
CA ASN A 7 -7.31 7.51 -21.94
C ASN A 7 -8.58 7.13 -21.14
N GLU A 8 -9.75 7.35 -21.74
CA GLU A 8 -11.05 7.05 -21.12
C GLU A 8 -11.30 5.57 -20.86
N ASP A 9 -10.90 4.69 -21.78
CA ASP A 9 -11.08 3.24 -21.62
C ASP A 9 -10.20 2.71 -20.48
N LEU A 10 -8.96 3.19 -20.41
CA LEU A 10 -8.05 2.88 -19.30
C LEU A 10 -8.58 3.43 -17.98
N ARG A 11 -9.17 4.64 -17.98
CA ARG A 11 -9.79 5.20 -16.78
C ARG A 11 -10.95 4.34 -16.27
N LYS A 12 -11.83 3.88 -17.16
CA LYS A 12 -12.94 2.99 -16.77
C LYS A 12 -12.41 1.72 -16.09
N LYS A 13 -11.38 1.09 -16.67
CA LYS A 13 -10.75 -0.11 -16.09
C LYS A 13 -10.16 0.15 -14.70
N VAL A 14 -9.42 1.25 -14.55
CA VAL A 14 -8.86 1.67 -13.26
C VAL A 14 -9.98 1.88 -12.24
N MET A 15 -11.04 2.61 -12.61
CA MET A 15 -12.14 2.89 -11.71
C MET A 15 -12.91 1.63 -11.31
N THR A 16 -13.11 0.67 -12.23
CA THR A 16 -13.72 -0.63 -11.90
C THR A 16 -12.93 -1.39 -10.84
N ILE A 17 -11.60 -1.36 -10.89
CA ILE A 17 -10.78 -2.02 -9.86
C ILE A 17 -10.87 -1.25 -8.54
N LEU A 18 -10.73 0.07 -8.57
CA LEU A 18 -10.73 0.86 -7.33
C LEU A 18 -12.08 0.83 -6.62
N SER A 19 -13.20 0.78 -7.35
CA SER A 19 -14.54 0.66 -6.78
C SER A 19 -14.77 -0.63 -6.00
N ASP A 20 -13.99 -1.69 -6.24
CA ASP A 20 -14.12 -2.95 -5.51
C ASP A 20 -13.64 -2.83 -4.04
N ARG A 21 -12.84 -1.81 -3.73
CA ARG A 21 -12.24 -1.60 -2.40
C ARG A 21 -12.38 -0.19 -1.83
N MET A 22 -12.84 0.78 -2.60
CA MET A 22 -13.04 2.16 -2.13
C MET A 22 -14.50 2.40 -1.78
N VAL A 23 -14.75 3.25 -0.78
CA VAL A 23 -16.11 3.76 -0.56
C VAL A 23 -16.52 4.67 -1.73
N PRO A 24 -17.83 4.77 -2.06
CA PRO A 24 -18.28 5.51 -3.24
C PRO A 24 -17.80 6.98 -3.28
N GLN A 25 -17.71 7.63 -2.12
CA GLN A 25 -17.22 9.00 -2.02
C GLN A 25 -15.76 9.11 -2.47
N ASP A 26 -14.88 8.24 -1.98
CA ASP A 26 -13.45 8.25 -2.32
C ASP A 26 -13.23 7.88 -3.79
N SER A 27 -13.98 6.89 -4.29
CA SER A 27 -13.95 6.52 -5.71
C SER A 27 -14.32 7.71 -6.62
N ASN A 28 -15.34 8.49 -6.25
CA ASN A 28 -15.73 9.67 -7.02
C ASN A 28 -14.64 10.75 -6.99
N GLN A 29 -14.02 11.01 -5.83
CA GLN A 29 -12.92 11.97 -5.72
C GLN A 29 -11.72 11.57 -6.58
N VAL A 30 -11.38 10.28 -6.60
CA VAL A 30 -10.33 9.73 -7.46
C VAL A 30 -10.68 9.93 -8.94
N GLU A 31 -11.91 9.63 -9.34
CA GLU A 31 -12.34 9.82 -10.74
C GLU A 31 -12.26 11.29 -11.16
N GLU A 32 -12.73 12.21 -10.30
CA GLU A 32 -12.65 13.65 -10.53
C GLU A 32 -11.20 14.14 -10.64
N ALA A 33 -10.30 13.66 -9.77
CA ALA A 33 -8.89 14.00 -9.82
C ALA A 33 -8.22 13.49 -11.11
N LEU A 34 -8.56 12.29 -11.57
CA LEU A 34 -8.08 11.74 -12.84
C LEU A 34 -8.55 12.58 -14.03
N ARG A 35 -9.84 12.96 -14.05
CA ARG A 35 -10.42 13.83 -15.10
C ARG A 35 -9.82 15.24 -15.09
N ALA A 36 -9.47 15.74 -13.91
CA ALA A 36 -8.87 17.06 -13.73
C ALA A 36 -7.37 17.12 -14.02
N GLY A 37 -6.73 16.03 -14.44
CA GLY A 37 -5.28 16.05 -14.70
C GLY A 37 -4.42 16.01 -13.42
N ARG A 38 -4.98 15.66 -12.25
CA ARG A 38 -4.30 15.66 -10.94
C ARG A 38 -3.89 14.27 -10.42
N ALA A 39 -3.49 13.36 -11.30
CA ALA A 39 -3.13 11.98 -10.91
C ALA A 39 -1.89 11.92 -10.01
N VAL A 40 -0.90 12.80 -10.19
CA VAL A 40 0.31 12.79 -9.37
C VAL A 40 -0.01 13.20 -7.92
N GLU A 41 -0.82 14.24 -7.75
CA GLU A 41 -1.31 14.68 -6.44
C GLU A 41 -2.14 13.56 -5.79
N MET A 42 -3.08 12.99 -6.55
CA MET A 42 -3.95 11.91 -6.06
C MET A 42 -3.17 10.63 -5.69
N ILE A 43 -2.11 10.25 -6.41
CA ILE A 43 -1.26 9.09 -6.02
C ILE A 43 -0.65 9.36 -4.63
N THR A 44 -0.36 10.62 -4.37
CA THR A 44 0.11 11.12 -3.08
C THR A 44 -1.04 11.30 -2.08
N GLU A 45 -2.27 10.88 -2.34
CA GLU A 45 -3.35 10.87 -1.33
C GLU A 45 -3.93 9.47 -1.15
N MET A 46 -3.64 8.54 -2.07
CA MET A 46 -4.03 7.15 -1.97
C MET A 46 -3.25 6.37 -0.90
N LEU A 47 -3.91 5.37 -0.31
CA LEU A 47 -3.24 4.41 0.56
C LEU A 47 -2.29 3.52 -0.26
N PRO A 48 -1.12 3.16 0.28
CA PRO A 48 -0.22 2.19 -0.35
C PRO A 48 -0.93 0.89 -0.75
N ALA A 49 -1.83 0.35 0.08
CA ALA A 49 -2.59 -0.84 -0.26
C ALA A 49 -3.54 -0.64 -1.46
N ASP A 50 -4.09 0.57 -1.67
CA ASP A 50 -4.94 0.85 -2.82
C ASP A 50 -4.13 0.84 -4.12
N THR A 51 -2.94 1.45 -4.10
CA THR A 51 -2.04 1.45 -5.26
C THR A 51 -1.50 0.06 -5.56
N PHE A 52 -1.19 -0.72 -4.52
CA PHE A 52 -0.75 -2.10 -4.65
C PHE A 52 -1.86 -3.01 -5.20
N TYR A 53 -3.07 -2.90 -4.66
CA TYR A 53 -4.23 -3.64 -5.15
C TYR A 53 -4.57 -3.30 -6.59
N LEU A 54 -4.52 -2.01 -6.95
CA LEU A 54 -4.70 -1.59 -8.33
C LEU A 54 -3.69 -2.27 -9.25
N ALA A 55 -2.39 -2.27 -8.89
CA ALA A 55 -1.36 -2.91 -9.69
C ALA A 55 -1.59 -4.44 -9.82
N ALA A 56 -1.89 -5.11 -8.70
CA ALA A 56 -2.13 -6.55 -8.66
C ALA A 56 -3.36 -6.97 -9.49
N GLU A 57 -4.50 -6.30 -9.30
CA GLU A 57 -5.72 -6.62 -10.03
C GLU A 57 -5.66 -6.19 -11.49
N PHE A 58 -4.97 -5.09 -11.80
CA PHE A 58 -4.77 -4.68 -13.19
C PHE A 58 -3.92 -5.72 -13.93
N SER A 59 -2.83 -6.19 -13.30
CA SER A 59 -2.00 -7.27 -13.84
C SER A 59 -2.77 -8.57 -14.04
N ARG A 60 -3.72 -8.89 -13.14
CA ARG A 60 -4.50 -10.12 -13.19
C ARG A 60 -5.64 -10.06 -14.21
N ARG A 61 -6.40 -8.96 -14.25
CA ARG A 61 -7.60 -8.79 -15.10
C ARG A 61 -7.27 -8.41 -16.54
N PHE A 62 -6.14 -7.72 -16.76
CA PHE A 62 -5.74 -7.19 -18.06
C PHE A 62 -4.34 -7.68 -18.49
N ALA A 63 -4.00 -8.93 -18.13
CA ALA A 63 -2.70 -9.54 -18.43
C ALA A 63 -2.36 -9.55 -19.94
N ASP A 64 -3.36 -9.67 -20.80
CA ASP A 64 -3.20 -9.70 -22.26
C ASP A 64 -2.93 -8.32 -22.86
N GLU A 65 -3.14 -7.24 -22.09
CA GLU A 65 -2.89 -5.87 -22.50
C GLU A 65 -1.50 -5.37 -22.10
N ALA A 66 -0.59 -6.29 -21.74
CA ALA A 66 0.79 -6.02 -21.31
C ALA A 66 1.61 -5.16 -22.30
N GLY A 67 1.20 -5.08 -23.56
CA GLY A 67 1.79 -4.18 -24.57
C GLY A 67 1.53 -2.69 -24.34
N SER A 68 0.56 -2.34 -23.48
CA SER A 68 0.24 -0.96 -23.10
C SER A 68 0.92 -0.50 -21.81
N TRP A 69 1.72 -1.38 -21.20
CA TRP A 69 2.33 -1.12 -19.90
C TRP A 69 3.59 -0.27 -20.07
N ASP A 70 3.78 0.65 -19.13
CA ASP A 70 5.02 1.40 -19.00
C ASP A 70 6.19 0.46 -18.61
N GLU A 71 7.39 1.02 -18.47
CA GLU A 71 8.58 0.24 -18.10
C GLU A 71 8.41 -0.51 -16.77
N ALA A 72 7.84 0.14 -15.76
CA ALA A 72 7.56 -0.45 -14.47
C ALA A 72 6.55 -1.61 -14.56
N GLY A 73 5.49 -1.46 -15.35
CA GLY A 73 4.55 -2.56 -15.58
C GLY A 73 5.24 -3.75 -16.26
N ARG A 74 6.04 -3.52 -17.32
CA ARG A 74 6.74 -4.60 -18.02
C ARG A 74 7.70 -5.36 -17.10
N GLU A 75 8.41 -4.65 -16.23
CA GLU A 75 9.27 -5.25 -15.21
C GLU A 75 8.45 -6.11 -14.23
N LEU A 76 7.33 -5.61 -13.72
CA LEU A 76 6.42 -6.36 -12.86
C LEU A 76 5.90 -7.64 -13.54
N HIS A 77 5.51 -7.55 -14.81
CA HIS A 77 5.05 -8.73 -15.58
C HIS A 77 6.15 -9.78 -15.71
N ASN A 78 7.38 -9.34 -15.98
CA ASN A 78 8.52 -10.22 -16.09
C ASN A 78 8.86 -10.86 -14.75
N LEU A 79 8.80 -10.11 -13.65
CA LEU A 79 9.03 -10.61 -12.30
C LEU A 79 8.02 -11.71 -11.94
N ILE A 80 6.72 -11.47 -12.17
CA ILE A 80 5.65 -12.45 -11.91
C ILE A 80 5.86 -13.71 -12.75
N ARG A 81 6.29 -13.58 -14.00
CA ARG A 81 6.56 -14.71 -14.89
C ARG A 81 7.80 -15.52 -14.49
N GLN A 82 8.86 -14.85 -14.06
CA GLN A 82 10.13 -15.49 -13.69
C GLN A 82 10.05 -16.13 -12.31
N HIS A 83 9.29 -15.53 -11.39
CA HIS A 83 9.20 -15.93 -9.99
C HIS A 83 7.74 -16.13 -9.54
N PRO A 84 6.96 -17.04 -10.16
CA PRO A 84 5.54 -17.22 -9.84
C PRO A 84 5.31 -17.71 -8.40
N ASN A 85 6.29 -18.38 -7.80
CA ASN A 85 6.21 -18.86 -6.42
C ASN A 85 6.55 -17.79 -5.37
N ASP A 86 7.25 -16.72 -5.78
CA ASP A 86 7.63 -15.63 -4.88
C ASP A 86 6.74 -14.39 -5.04
N ALA A 87 6.17 -14.18 -6.23
CA ALA A 87 5.29 -13.06 -6.57
C ALA A 87 3.81 -13.47 -6.67
N ASN A 88 3.35 -14.38 -5.81
CA ASN A 88 1.94 -14.74 -5.67
C ASN A 88 1.32 -14.18 -4.40
N TRP A 89 -0.01 -14.24 -4.34
CA TRP A 89 -0.78 -13.67 -3.25
C TRP A 89 -0.47 -14.32 -1.90
N GLU A 90 -0.28 -15.64 -1.88
CA GLU A 90 0.01 -16.41 -0.68
C GLU A 90 1.35 -15.99 -0.07
N ARG A 91 2.37 -15.82 -0.90
CA ARG A 91 3.70 -15.38 -0.47
C ARG A 91 3.70 -13.93 0.00
N LEU A 92 3.04 -13.04 -0.73
CA LEU A 92 2.93 -11.63 -0.34
C LEU A 92 2.13 -11.48 0.96
N SER A 93 1.07 -12.28 1.13
CA SER A 93 0.31 -12.40 2.37
C SER A 93 1.15 -12.89 3.55
N HIS A 94 2.00 -13.88 3.30
CA HIS A 94 2.92 -14.38 4.30
C HIS A 94 3.96 -13.32 4.69
N ASP A 95 4.53 -12.60 3.73
CA ASP A 95 5.66 -11.70 3.98
C ASP A 95 5.21 -10.34 4.55
N PHE A 96 4.07 -9.79 4.09
CA PHE A 96 3.64 -8.44 4.43
C PHE A 96 2.29 -8.36 5.16
N GLY A 97 1.50 -9.43 5.14
CA GLY A 97 0.19 -9.48 5.79
C GLY A 97 0.25 -9.60 7.31
N VAL A 98 -0.90 -9.38 7.94
CA VAL A 98 -1.06 -9.50 9.39
C VAL A 98 -2.12 -10.56 9.74
N PRO A 99 -2.12 -11.13 10.95
CA PRO A 99 -3.17 -12.05 11.36
C PRO A 99 -4.51 -11.35 11.60
N HIS A 100 -5.60 -11.92 11.07
CA HIS A 100 -6.96 -11.40 11.27
C HIS A 100 -7.90 -12.46 11.89
N PRO A 101 -7.68 -12.87 13.15
CA PRO A 101 -8.44 -13.97 13.76
C PRO A 101 -9.94 -13.71 13.82
N THR A 102 -10.38 -12.46 13.95
CA THR A 102 -11.81 -12.11 14.00
C THR A 102 -12.48 -12.15 12.62
N LEU A 103 -11.77 -11.80 11.54
CA LEU A 103 -12.32 -11.72 10.18
C LEU A 103 -12.14 -13.04 9.42
N ALA A 104 -10.92 -13.57 9.44
CA ALA A 104 -10.54 -14.76 8.68
C ALA A 104 -10.69 -16.06 9.49
N GLN A 105 -11.04 -15.98 10.78
CA GLN A 105 -11.13 -17.13 11.69
C GLN A 105 -9.85 -17.99 11.75
N THR A 106 -8.70 -17.36 11.49
CA THR A 106 -7.38 -17.98 11.49
C THR A 106 -6.32 -16.99 11.94
N TYR A 107 -5.21 -17.50 12.47
CA TYR A 107 -4.02 -16.74 12.81
C TYR A 107 -3.01 -16.64 11.67
N ALA A 108 -3.34 -17.17 10.48
CA ALA A 108 -2.50 -16.99 9.30
C ALA A 108 -2.38 -15.50 8.93
N ARG A 109 -1.17 -15.08 8.53
CA ARG A 109 -0.90 -13.75 7.98
C ARG A 109 -1.55 -13.64 6.61
N GLN A 110 -2.35 -12.59 6.41
CA GLN A 110 -3.08 -12.38 5.16
C GLN A 110 -3.08 -10.90 4.81
N LEU A 111 -3.06 -10.62 3.50
CA LEU A 111 -3.48 -9.32 2.96
C LEU A 111 -4.97 -9.48 2.61
N LEU A 112 -5.88 -8.83 3.35
CA LEU A 112 -7.32 -9.11 3.21
C LEU A 112 -7.99 -8.40 2.02
N ASN A 113 -7.40 -7.32 1.48
CA ASN A 113 -7.97 -6.54 0.37
C ASN A 113 -9.46 -6.18 0.51
N LEU A 114 -9.93 -5.99 1.73
CA LEU A 114 -11.33 -5.64 1.98
C LEU A 114 -11.53 -4.12 1.85
N PRO A 115 -12.72 -3.68 1.42
CA PRO A 115 -13.09 -2.28 1.52
C PRO A 115 -13.02 -1.80 2.97
N PRO A 116 -12.69 -0.52 3.23
CA PRO A 116 -12.69 0.04 4.58
C PRO A 116 -14.01 -0.24 5.29
N LEU A 117 -13.94 -0.98 6.40
CA LEU A 117 -15.11 -1.21 7.24
C LEU A 117 -15.53 0.09 7.95
N PRO A 118 -16.83 0.43 7.98
CA PRO A 118 -17.30 1.62 8.68
C PRO A 118 -16.96 1.52 10.18
N ALA A 119 -16.52 2.63 10.76
CA ALA A 119 -16.25 2.69 12.18
C ALA A 119 -17.56 2.65 12.98
N PHE A 120 -17.97 1.48 13.43
CA PHE A 120 -19.07 1.37 14.38
C PHE A 120 -18.60 1.83 15.76
N SER A 121 -19.06 3.01 16.19
CA SER A 121 -18.71 3.58 17.50
C SER A 121 -19.12 2.64 18.65
N GLY A 122 -18.14 2.19 19.43
CA GLY A 122 -18.34 1.36 20.62
C GLY A 122 -17.92 -0.10 20.44
N TYR A 123 -16.80 -0.45 21.08
CA TYR A 123 -16.14 -1.76 21.16
C TYR A 123 -15.20 -2.14 20.01
N TYR A 124 -13.90 -1.93 20.30
CA TYR A 124 -12.74 -2.53 19.63
C TYR A 124 -12.72 -2.41 18.10
N ASN A 125 -12.50 -1.20 17.59
CA ASN A 125 -12.19 -1.04 16.18
C ASN A 125 -10.68 -1.02 16.03
N ARG A 126 -10.05 -2.06 15.47
CA ARG A 126 -9.91 -2.22 14.01
C ARG A 126 -9.31 -1.02 13.27
N ILE A 127 -8.87 0.05 13.95
CA ILE A 127 -8.08 1.18 13.39
C ILE A 127 -6.85 0.69 12.59
N LEU A 128 -6.49 -0.58 12.79
CA LEU A 128 -5.27 -1.20 12.35
C LEU A 128 -5.51 -2.43 11.45
N SER A 129 -6.71 -2.99 11.40
CA SER A 129 -6.86 -4.38 10.91
C SER A 129 -7.00 -4.53 9.39
N GLU A 130 -7.17 -3.46 8.62
CA GLU A 130 -7.14 -3.53 7.14
C GLU A 130 -6.12 -2.53 6.54
N SER A 131 -5.78 -1.47 7.28
CA SER A 131 -4.81 -0.45 6.86
C SER A 131 -3.35 -0.76 7.25
N TRP A 132 -3.08 -1.83 8.02
CA TRP A 132 -1.69 -2.19 8.41
C TRP A 132 -0.86 -2.73 7.27
N ASP A 133 -1.51 -3.40 6.33
CA ASP A 133 -0.89 -3.83 5.09
C ASP A 133 -0.28 -2.63 4.35
N SER A 134 -0.94 -1.47 4.39
CA SER A 134 -0.42 -0.24 3.74
C SER A 134 0.89 0.22 4.34
N SER A 135 1.04 0.22 5.67
CA SER A 135 2.28 0.62 6.31
C SER A 135 3.40 -0.37 6.02
N ASN A 136 3.12 -1.68 6.10
CA ASN A 136 4.11 -2.72 5.77
C ASN A 136 4.55 -2.66 4.32
N LEU A 137 3.61 -2.51 3.37
CA LEU A 137 3.91 -2.33 1.95
C LEU A 137 4.71 -1.05 1.70
N TYR A 138 4.40 0.04 2.41
CA TYR A 138 5.15 1.29 2.33
C TYR A 138 6.59 1.13 2.84
N TRP A 139 6.78 0.49 4.00
CA TRP A 139 8.11 0.25 4.55
C TRP A 139 8.94 -0.69 3.69
N ALA A 140 8.32 -1.73 3.12
CA ALA A 140 8.97 -2.64 2.20
C ALA A 140 9.50 -1.90 0.96
N ARG A 141 8.65 -1.08 0.33
CA ARG A 141 9.03 -0.21 -0.79
C ARG A 141 10.14 0.76 -0.40
N LEU A 142 10.03 1.42 0.77
CA LEU A 142 11.02 2.38 1.24
C LEU A 142 12.39 1.73 1.47
N ALA A 143 12.40 0.51 2.01
CA ALA A 143 13.64 -0.24 2.22
C ALA A 143 14.30 -0.64 0.90
N ASP A 144 13.51 -1.08 -0.07
CA ASP A 144 13.98 -1.38 -1.43
C ASP A 144 14.56 -0.14 -2.11
N GLU A 145 13.83 0.98 -2.11
CA GLU A 145 14.31 2.29 -2.63
C GLU A 145 15.61 2.76 -1.96
N SER A 146 15.81 2.38 -0.69
CA SER A 146 16.98 2.79 0.11
C SER A 146 18.11 1.74 0.11
N GLY A 147 17.94 0.62 -0.61
CA GLY A 147 18.95 -0.44 -0.73
C GLY A 147 19.16 -1.30 0.52
N TYR A 148 18.19 -1.36 1.44
CA TYR A 148 18.28 -2.23 2.62
C TYR A 148 17.90 -3.67 2.28
N PRO A 149 18.61 -4.67 2.84
CA PRO A 149 18.25 -6.06 2.60
C PRO A 149 16.93 -6.41 3.31
N PRO A 150 16.12 -7.35 2.77
CA PRO A 150 14.82 -7.72 3.36
C PRO A 150 14.90 -8.12 4.83
N VAL A 151 16.00 -8.75 5.27
CA VAL A 151 16.19 -9.14 6.68
C VAL A 151 16.22 -7.96 7.65
N ALA A 152 16.65 -6.77 7.19
CA ALA A 152 16.70 -5.57 8.02
C ALA A 152 15.29 -5.07 8.37
N LEU A 153 14.26 -5.42 7.59
CA LEU A 153 12.88 -5.03 7.85
C LEU A 153 12.37 -5.53 9.21
N ASN A 154 12.87 -6.66 9.71
CA ASN A 154 12.50 -7.20 11.02
C ASN A 154 12.79 -6.22 12.18
N SER A 155 13.82 -5.39 12.04
CA SER A 155 14.18 -4.38 13.04
C SER A 155 13.73 -2.98 12.63
N LEU A 156 13.72 -2.68 11.33
CA LEU A 156 13.34 -1.36 10.81
C LEU A 156 11.83 -1.11 10.92
N VAL A 157 10.98 -2.06 10.55
CA VAL A 157 9.52 -1.89 10.54
C VAL A 157 8.98 -1.53 11.93
N PRO A 158 9.37 -2.20 13.03
CA PRO A 158 8.93 -1.79 14.37
C PRO A 158 9.34 -0.35 14.74
N GLU A 159 10.57 0.05 14.42
CA GLU A 159 11.08 1.39 14.75
C GLU A 159 10.41 2.49 13.91
N LEU A 160 10.23 2.26 12.60
CA LEU A 160 9.52 3.17 11.72
C LEU A 160 8.06 3.30 12.13
N THR A 161 7.40 2.19 12.47
CA THR A 161 6.01 2.20 12.95
C THR A 161 5.89 2.96 14.27
N ARG A 162 6.82 2.79 15.21
CA ARG A 162 6.86 3.56 16.46
C ARG A 162 6.94 5.07 16.18
N ARG A 163 7.88 5.50 15.34
CA ARG A 163 8.06 6.92 14.99
C ARG A 163 6.89 7.50 14.21
N MET A 164 6.27 6.71 13.35
CA MET A 164 5.03 7.09 12.66
C MET A 164 3.93 7.36 13.69
N VAL A 165 3.71 6.46 14.64
CA VAL A 165 2.69 6.61 15.68
C VAL A 165 2.94 7.87 16.54
N GLU A 166 4.19 8.17 16.88
CA GLU A 166 4.56 9.39 17.62
C GLU A 166 4.18 10.69 16.90
N ARG A 167 3.99 10.65 15.58
CA ARG A 167 3.59 11.82 14.75
C ARG A 167 2.09 11.92 14.49
N ILE A 168 1.32 10.90 14.84
CA ILE A 168 -0.12 10.91 14.69
C ILE A 168 -0.69 11.80 15.81
N PHE A 169 -0.76 13.11 15.56
CA PHE A 169 -1.62 14.03 16.30
C PHE A 169 -3.05 13.92 15.77
N ALA A 170 -3.67 12.76 15.94
CA ALA A 170 -5.05 12.56 15.52
C ALA A 170 -5.98 13.02 16.65
N SER A 171 -6.64 14.18 16.47
CA SER A 171 -7.81 14.53 17.28
C SER A 171 -9.03 13.65 16.96
N HIS A 172 -9.01 12.99 15.78
CA HIS A 172 -10.01 12.03 15.33
C HIS A 172 -9.36 10.77 14.75
N PHE A 173 -9.87 9.61 15.14
CA PHE A 173 -9.36 8.29 14.77
C PHE A 173 -9.56 7.93 13.28
N GLU A 174 -10.29 8.75 12.53
CA GLU A 174 -10.59 8.58 11.09
C GLU A 174 -9.75 9.51 10.20
N ASP A 175 -8.76 10.22 10.77
CA ASP A 175 -7.91 11.16 10.01
C ASP A 175 -6.83 10.41 9.19
N TRP A 176 -7.29 9.68 8.17
CA TRP A 176 -6.42 9.02 7.18
C TRP A 176 -5.41 9.96 6.52
N PRO A 177 -5.76 11.22 6.16
CA PRO A 177 -4.77 12.20 5.73
C PRO A 177 -3.67 12.42 6.77
N GLY A 178 -4.02 12.54 8.05
CA GLY A 178 -3.06 12.67 9.16
C GLY A 178 -2.13 11.46 9.30
N ILE A 179 -2.65 10.25 9.13
CA ILE A 179 -1.86 9.01 9.16
C ILE A 179 -0.92 8.91 7.96
N LEU A 180 -1.40 9.17 6.74
CA LEU A 180 -0.57 9.17 5.54
C LEU A 180 0.54 10.21 5.61
N ARG A 181 0.23 11.40 6.16
CA ARG A 181 1.23 12.43 6.43
C ARG A 181 2.30 11.90 7.39
N ALA A 182 1.90 11.33 8.54
CA ALA A 182 2.84 10.79 9.52
C ALA A 182 3.72 9.66 8.96
N LEU A 183 3.15 8.75 8.17
CA LEU A 183 3.84 7.67 7.46
C LEU A 183 4.94 8.24 6.57
N ARG A 184 4.61 9.22 5.72
CA ARG A 184 5.54 9.80 4.76
C ARG A 184 6.60 10.67 5.40
N GLU A 185 6.24 11.49 6.38
CA GLU A 185 7.24 12.28 7.11
C GLU A 185 8.26 11.39 7.80
N THR A 186 7.82 10.25 8.33
CA THR A 186 8.72 9.24 8.91
C THR A 186 9.62 8.62 7.82
N GLY A 187 9.05 8.27 6.67
CA GLY A 187 9.84 7.78 5.53
C GLY A 187 10.86 8.80 5.01
N GLU A 188 10.50 10.07 4.95
CA GLU A 188 11.40 11.17 4.58
C GLU A 188 12.55 11.35 5.56
N ASP A 189 12.27 11.26 6.86
CA ASP A 189 13.31 11.34 7.88
C ASP A 189 14.22 10.11 7.87
N PHE A 190 13.70 8.94 7.49
CA PHE A 190 14.51 7.75 7.21
C PHE A 190 15.45 7.98 6.02
N ARG A 191 14.92 8.46 4.87
CA ARG A 191 15.74 8.79 3.69
C ARG A 191 16.85 9.80 4.01
N LYS A 192 16.57 10.75 4.90
CA LYS A 192 17.52 11.79 5.34
C LYS A 192 18.48 11.32 6.43
N GLY A 193 18.43 10.05 6.86
CA GLY A 193 19.29 9.49 7.89
C GLY A 193 19.05 10.04 9.31
N LYS A 194 17.92 10.72 9.55
CA LYS A 194 17.56 11.26 10.87
C LYS A 194 16.99 10.19 11.81
N ILE A 195 16.52 9.10 11.22
CA ILE A 195 16.19 7.88 11.92
C ILE A 195 17.45 7.04 11.85
N ALA A 196 18.15 6.93 12.99
CA ALA A 196 19.24 5.97 13.10
C ALA A 196 18.64 4.61 12.75
N ALA A 197 18.98 4.08 11.57
CA ALA A 197 18.82 2.66 11.32
C ALA A 197 19.53 2.01 12.50
N VAL A 198 18.77 1.28 13.32
CA VAL A 198 19.35 0.52 14.43
C VAL A 198 20.56 -0.19 13.83
N ASN A 199 21.75 0.09 14.36
CA ASN A 199 22.97 -0.62 14.03
C ASN A 199 22.75 -2.08 14.49
N ALA A 200 21.97 -2.84 13.74
CA ALA A 200 21.74 -4.26 13.87
C ALA A 200 22.31 -4.95 12.64
N VAL A 201 23.46 -4.46 12.20
CA VAL A 201 24.43 -5.25 11.44
C VAL A 201 25.76 -4.93 12.10
N ASP A 202 25.95 -5.44 13.31
CA ASP A 202 27.29 -5.88 13.70
C ASP A 202 27.71 -6.87 12.60
N ARG A 203 28.59 -6.39 11.71
CA ARG A 203 29.57 -7.26 11.04
C ARG A 203 30.44 -7.84 12.17
N PRO A 204 30.77 -9.15 12.21
CA PRO A 204 30.81 -10.13 11.13
C PRO A 204 29.84 -11.31 11.25
#